data_AF-A0A1G3B1P3-F1
#
_entry.id   AF-A0A1G3B1P3-F1
#
_cell.length_a   1.000
_cell.length_b   1.000
_cell.length_c   1.000
_cell.angle_alpha   90.00
_cell.angle_beta   90.00
_cell.angle_gamma   90.00
#
_symmetry.space_group_name_H-M   'P 1'
#
loop_
_entity.id
_entity.type
_entity.pdbx_description
1 polymer ?
#
loop_
_entity_poly.entity_id
_entity_poly.type
_entity_poly.pdbx_seq_one_letter_code
_entity_poly.pdbx_strand_id
1 'polypeptide(L)'
;MRVLIGFLAFSLFIVGAGLKPAPTTADPVNREFWTWYVQKMPPEDIMVKATCRGIGQNLYVFVNDVDWLRPVTQADVDRIIEAFDRSTPADPQKGIYQIATEAFGLPPDKDGDPKIYILISELGEFRGHHFDGFFRYLDQTNEKGSNQLDMLCVDAHDPASEYHLGVLAHEFQHLIHWRYDQEEEGWVNEALSELCMILCGYYTDKRHVETFLKHTDRPLVAPGHGATSYGACLLWATYVYDRLGPEFIGWWVREPGQGIKGFDDAIKHTAAGAGVKPAPTFNSLFADWMVALYINDPGVQNGLYAYKSLSLPFGPFCEDVTSYPSEREAEVSGYGIDYIRFSLPAAGRLGIIAEGDSPGLLIEVIETNKEDPSLTRVSEHQGKEANILVDNNGGIYGEKEVVVAVTVLEATEKPVRYHLKATLEQ
;
A
#
# COMPACT_ATOMS: atom_id res chain seq x y z
N MET A 1 69.12 11.88 -33.16
CA MET A 1 67.86 11.56 -33.89
C MET A 1 66.74 11.75 -32.88
N ARG A 2 65.96 12.85 -32.83
CA ARG A 2 64.95 13.37 -33.80
C ARG A 2 64.04 12.21 -34.27
N VAL A 3 62.72 12.19 -34.08
CA VAL A 3 61.62 13.11 -34.51
C VAL A 3 60.36 12.74 -33.65
N LEU A 4 59.57 13.62 -33.01
CA LEU A 4 58.58 14.66 -33.40
C LEU A 4 57.19 14.16 -33.93
N ILE A 5 56.11 14.78 -33.39
CA ILE A 5 54.74 14.98 -33.95
C ILE A 5 53.72 13.86 -33.65
N GLY A 6 52.48 14.10 -33.18
CA GLY A 6 51.76 15.36 -32.99
C GLY A 6 50.36 15.19 -32.40
N PHE A 7 49.81 16.33 -31.99
CA PHE A 7 48.44 16.58 -31.55
C PHE A 7 47.38 16.09 -32.54
N LEU A 8 46.30 15.48 -32.03
CA LEU A 8 44.97 15.66 -32.60
C LEU A 8 43.95 15.79 -31.46
N ALA A 9 43.47 17.02 -31.29
CA ALA A 9 42.28 17.34 -30.54
C ALA A 9 41.07 16.74 -31.28
N PHE A 10 40.31 15.90 -30.60
CA PHE A 10 38.92 15.63 -30.98
C PHE A 10 38.03 16.39 -30.00
N SER A 11 37.62 17.57 -30.43
CA SER A 11 36.52 18.33 -29.85
C SER A 11 35.24 17.52 -30.03
N LEU A 12 34.86 16.74 -29.03
CA LEU A 12 33.50 16.21 -28.98
C LEU A 12 32.59 17.34 -28.51
N PHE A 13 31.95 18.02 -29.47
CA PHE A 13 30.75 18.79 -29.20
C PHE A 13 29.68 17.79 -28.75
N ILE A 14 29.59 17.55 -27.44
CA ILE A 14 28.33 17.12 -26.85
C ILE A 14 27.45 18.36 -26.95
N VAL A 15 26.49 18.33 -27.89
CA VAL A 15 25.32 19.18 -27.81
C VAL A 15 24.55 18.68 -26.59
N GLY A 16 24.95 19.19 -25.42
CA GLY A 16 24.20 19.01 -24.20
C GLY A 16 22.88 19.74 -24.39
N ALA A 17 21.78 19.01 -24.39
CA ALA A 17 20.54 19.59 -23.90
C ALA A 17 20.89 20.12 -22.50
N GLY A 18 20.96 21.44 -22.36
CA GLY A 18 21.46 22.07 -21.15
C GLY A 18 20.57 21.69 -19.98
N LEU A 19 21.00 20.73 -19.16
CA LEU A 19 20.47 20.55 -17.82
C LEU A 19 20.67 21.89 -17.12
N LYS A 20 19.58 22.51 -16.67
CA LYS A 20 19.67 23.70 -15.82
C LYS A 20 20.39 23.26 -14.54
N PRO A 21 21.40 24.01 -14.07
CA PRO A 21 22.11 23.67 -12.84
C PRO A 21 21.13 23.63 -11.66
N ALA A 22 21.42 22.75 -10.71
CA ALA A 22 20.75 22.67 -9.42
C ALA A 22 20.59 24.07 -8.77
N PRO A 23 19.43 24.38 -8.17
CA PRO A 23 19.23 25.63 -7.46
C PRO A 23 20.27 25.82 -6.35
N THR A 24 20.88 27.00 -6.31
CA THR A 24 21.74 27.40 -5.19
C THR A 24 20.99 28.37 -4.29
N THR A 25 21.37 28.47 -3.02
CA THR A 25 20.72 29.31 -2.00
C THR A 25 20.76 30.82 -2.29
N ALA A 26 21.35 31.25 -3.41
CA ALA A 26 21.62 32.66 -3.71
C ALA A 26 20.65 33.30 -4.71
N ASP A 27 19.86 32.54 -5.49
CA ASP A 27 18.92 33.12 -6.46
C ASP A 27 17.62 32.29 -6.56
N PRO A 28 16.43 32.92 -6.63
CA PRO A 28 15.20 32.22 -7.00
C PRO A 28 15.34 31.68 -8.42
N VAL A 29 15.46 30.37 -8.55
CA VAL A 29 15.63 29.70 -9.84
C VAL A 29 14.25 29.49 -10.47
N ASN A 30 14.02 30.14 -11.62
CA ASN A 30 12.87 29.88 -12.48
C ASN A 30 13.17 28.69 -13.39
N ARG A 31 12.31 27.67 -13.35
CA ARG A 31 12.41 26.46 -14.16
C ARG A 31 11.09 26.17 -14.86
N GLU A 32 11.20 25.56 -16.02
CA GLU A 32 10.05 24.98 -16.71
C GLU A 32 10.05 23.49 -16.41
N PHE A 33 8.88 22.95 -16.08
CA PHE A 33 8.68 21.54 -15.80
C PHE A 33 7.65 20.96 -16.75
N TRP A 34 7.93 19.78 -17.27
CA TRP A 34 6.90 18.91 -17.81
C TRP A 34 6.05 18.36 -16.66
N THR A 35 4.75 18.32 -16.82
CA THR A 35 3.82 17.73 -15.86
C THR A 35 2.57 17.24 -16.59
N TRP A 36 1.65 16.58 -15.90
CA TRP A 36 0.41 16.08 -16.49
C TRP A 36 -0.75 17.03 -16.28
N TYR A 37 -1.49 17.26 -17.37
CA TYR A 37 -2.84 17.79 -17.33
C TYR A 37 -3.84 16.65 -17.34
N VAL A 38 -4.45 16.40 -16.19
CA VAL A 38 -5.23 15.17 -15.93
C VAL A 38 -6.71 15.29 -16.28
N GLN A 39 -7.20 16.41 -16.82
CA GLN A 39 -8.61 16.56 -17.22
C GLN A 39 -9.04 15.68 -18.42
N LYS A 40 -8.15 14.85 -18.95
CA LYS A 40 -8.45 13.80 -19.92
C LYS A 40 -7.57 12.57 -19.66
N MET A 41 -8.02 11.40 -20.13
CA MET A 41 -7.28 10.15 -20.02
C MET A 41 -7.01 9.54 -21.41
N PRO A 42 -5.75 9.17 -21.74
CA PRO A 42 -4.55 9.36 -20.92
C PRO A 42 -4.22 10.85 -20.70
N PRO A 43 -3.55 11.22 -19.59
CA PRO A 43 -3.16 12.60 -19.31
C PRO A 43 -2.31 13.20 -20.45
N GLU A 44 -2.39 14.51 -20.64
CA GLU A 44 -1.54 15.22 -21.60
C GLU A 44 -0.33 15.83 -20.91
N ASP A 45 0.84 15.69 -21.54
CA ASP A 45 2.05 16.38 -21.11
C ASP A 45 1.92 17.88 -21.41
N ILE A 46 2.01 18.68 -20.35
CA ILE A 46 2.03 20.14 -20.42
C ILE A 46 3.32 20.67 -19.80
N MET A 47 3.65 21.91 -20.11
CA MET A 47 4.79 22.60 -19.52
C MET A 47 4.31 23.76 -18.66
N VAL A 48 4.78 23.81 -17.42
CA VAL A 48 4.49 24.88 -16.47
C VAL A 48 5.75 25.66 -16.12
N LYS A 49 5.60 26.95 -15.81
CA LYS A 49 6.69 27.77 -15.27
C LYS A 49 6.57 27.80 -13.76
N ALA A 50 7.64 27.43 -13.07
CA ALA A 50 7.67 27.39 -11.63
C ALA A 50 8.92 28.09 -11.09
N THR A 51 8.77 28.67 -9.91
CA THR A 51 9.84 29.30 -9.15
C THR A 51 10.17 28.45 -7.94
N CYS A 52 11.45 28.25 -7.64
CA CYS A 52 11.88 27.66 -6.37
C CYS A 52 11.51 28.61 -5.21
N ARG A 53 10.59 28.18 -4.34
CA ARG A 53 10.08 28.95 -3.18
C ARG A 53 10.70 28.53 -1.86
N GLY A 54 11.38 27.39 -1.82
CA GLY A 54 12.03 26.90 -0.62
C GLY A 54 13.08 25.85 -0.93
N ILE A 55 14.12 25.82 -0.10
CA ILE A 55 15.23 24.86 -0.19
C ILE A 55 15.41 24.25 1.20
N GLY A 56 15.18 22.95 1.29
CA GLY A 56 15.45 22.17 2.48
C GLY A 56 16.79 21.42 2.40
N GLN A 57 17.02 20.54 3.37
CA GLN A 57 18.15 19.64 3.40
C GLN A 57 18.07 18.58 2.31
N ASN A 58 16.89 17.99 2.05
CA ASN A 58 16.73 16.90 1.09
C ASN A 58 15.78 17.23 -0.08
N LEU A 59 15.27 18.47 -0.17
CA LEU A 59 14.33 18.87 -1.21
C LEU A 59 14.48 20.31 -1.69
N TYR A 60 13.97 20.55 -2.90
CA TYR A 60 13.55 21.86 -3.38
C TYR A 60 12.03 21.89 -3.51
N VAL A 61 11.41 23.00 -3.11
CA VAL A 61 9.97 23.22 -3.34
C VAL A 61 9.81 24.25 -4.45
N PHE A 62 9.37 23.78 -5.60
CA PHE A 62 8.96 24.59 -6.74
C PHE A 62 7.45 24.78 -6.73
N VAL A 63 7.00 26.00 -6.97
CA VAL A 63 5.57 26.29 -7.10
C VAL A 63 5.34 26.87 -8.48
N ASN A 64 4.38 26.30 -9.20
CA ASN A 64 3.89 26.86 -10.45
C ASN A 64 3.51 28.34 -10.24
N ASP A 65 3.99 29.22 -11.12
CA ASP A 65 3.93 30.66 -10.91
C ASP A 65 2.49 31.18 -10.81
N VAL A 66 1.53 30.52 -11.47
CA VAL A 66 0.10 30.86 -11.37
C VAL A 66 -0.50 30.45 -10.03
N ASP A 67 -0.09 29.29 -9.48
CA ASP A 67 -0.60 28.74 -8.22
C ASP A 67 -0.01 29.46 -7.00
N TRP A 68 1.18 30.06 -7.16
CA TRP A 68 1.76 30.98 -6.17
C TRP A 68 0.93 32.26 -5.99
N LEU A 69 0.17 32.68 -7.01
CA LEU A 69 -0.66 33.88 -6.89
C LEU A 69 -1.92 33.59 -6.05
N ARG A 70 -2.49 32.38 -6.18
CA ARG A 70 -3.47 31.70 -5.30
C ARG A 70 -3.53 30.22 -5.74
N PRO A 71 -3.61 29.22 -4.83
CA PRO A 71 -3.83 29.31 -3.39
C PRO A 71 -2.58 29.10 -2.51
N VAL A 72 -1.40 28.86 -3.09
CA VAL A 72 -0.20 28.42 -2.35
C VAL A 72 0.49 29.60 -1.64
N THR A 73 0.91 29.38 -0.39
CA THR A 73 1.60 30.38 0.45
C THR A 73 3.01 29.93 0.84
N GLN A 74 3.82 30.87 1.35
CA GLN A 74 5.12 30.53 1.92
C GLN A 74 5.00 29.61 3.15
N ALA A 75 3.92 29.73 3.93
CA ALA A 75 3.70 28.86 5.08
C ALA A 75 3.51 27.40 4.67
N ASP A 76 2.89 27.16 3.52
CA ASP A 76 2.74 25.81 2.96
C ASP A 76 4.11 25.25 2.56
N VAL A 77 4.93 26.04 1.88
CA VAL A 77 6.29 25.68 1.49
C VAL A 77 7.15 25.34 2.72
N ASP A 78 7.10 26.18 3.75
CA ASP A 78 7.87 25.98 4.99
C ASP A 78 7.39 24.71 5.71
N ARG A 79 6.08 24.43 5.72
CA ARG A 79 5.50 23.22 6.32
C ARG A 79 5.88 21.96 5.55
N ILE A 80 5.91 21.99 4.22
CA ILE A 80 6.38 20.88 3.39
C ILE A 80 7.85 20.58 3.67
N ILE A 81 8.70 21.62 3.77
CA ILE A 81 10.12 21.44 4.12
C ILE A 81 10.27 20.83 5.51
N GLU A 82 9.54 21.34 6.51
CA GLU A 82 9.57 20.80 7.87
C GLU A 82 9.11 19.33 7.91
N ALA A 83 8.02 19.00 7.20
CA ALA A 83 7.50 17.64 7.12
C ALA A 83 8.47 16.67 6.43
N PHE A 84 9.09 17.11 5.35
CA PHE A 84 9.95 16.24 4.54
C PHE A 84 11.33 16.03 5.19
N ASP A 85 11.92 17.08 5.78
CA ASP A 85 13.29 17.02 6.31
C ASP A 85 13.38 16.71 7.80
N ARG A 86 12.39 17.11 8.63
CA ARG A 86 12.63 17.26 10.07
C ARG A 86 11.67 16.49 10.97
N SER A 87 10.37 16.51 10.69
CA SER A 87 9.40 15.92 11.61
C SER A 87 8.16 15.37 10.89
N THR A 88 7.57 14.34 11.46
CA THR A 88 6.28 13.79 11.03
C THR A 88 5.40 13.51 12.24
N PRO A 89 4.09 13.26 12.07
CA PRO A 89 3.24 12.80 13.17
C PRO A 89 3.76 11.53 13.87
N ALA A 90 4.44 10.64 13.16
CA ALA A 90 5.03 9.44 13.76
C ALA A 90 6.29 9.73 14.59
N ASP A 91 7.14 10.67 14.16
CA ASP A 91 8.38 11.00 14.86
C ASP A 91 8.71 12.50 14.74
N PRO A 92 8.75 13.26 15.85
CA PRO A 92 9.06 14.68 15.83
C PRO A 92 10.53 14.99 15.50
N GLN A 93 11.39 13.98 15.35
CA GLN A 93 12.81 14.10 15.03
C GLN A 93 13.18 13.54 13.66
N LYS A 94 12.22 12.97 12.93
CA LYS A 94 12.44 12.43 11.58
C LYS A 94 11.40 12.94 10.61
N GLY A 95 11.86 13.53 9.51
CA GLY A 95 11.01 13.86 8.37
C GLY A 95 10.70 12.65 7.49
N ILE A 96 9.79 12.86 6.54
CA ILE A 96 9.40 11.86 5.53
C ILE A 96 10.63 11.24 4.86
N TYR A 97 11.62 12.05 4.48
CA TYR A 97 12.82 11.56 3.80
C TYR A 97 13.54 10.49 4.62
N GLN A 98 13.77 10.76 5.90
CA GLN A 98 14.49 9.82 6.77
C GLN A 98 13.69 8.55 7.03
N ILE A 99 12.39 8.67 7.35
CA ILE A 99 11.54 7.50 7.63
C ILE A 99 11.45 6.59 6.41
N ALA A 100 11.16 7.16 5.24
CA ALA A 100 11.03 6.40 4.01
C ALA A 100 12.37 5.76 3.60
N THR A 101 13.49 6.48 3.72
CA THR A 101 14.80 5.92 3.34
C THR A 101 15.32 4.85 4.30
N GLU A 102 15.00 4.95 5.60
CA GLU A 102 15.30 3.90 6.58
C GLU A 102 14.48 2.62 6.33
N ALA A 103 13.22 2.75 5.92
CA ALA A 103 12.34 1.61 5.66
C ALA A 103 12.58 0.97 4.28
N PHE A 104 12.63 1.79 3.22
CA PHE A 104 12.57 1.33 1.84
C PHE A 104 13.92 1.45 1.10
N GLY A 105 14.80 2.35 1.52
CA GLY A 105 16.09 2.61 0.88
C GLY A 105 16.21 3.96 0.22
N LEU A 106 17.34 4.20 -0.44
CA LEU A 106 17.64 5.50 -1.02
C LEU A 106 16.88 5.70 -2.35
N PRO A 107 16.42 6.92 -2.66
CA PRO A 107 15.86 7.23 -3.97
C PRO A 107 16.94 7.14 -5.07
N PRO A 108 16.56 7.10 -6.36
CA PRO A 108 17.51 7.28 -7.45
C PRO A 108 18.18 8.67 -7.39
N ASP A 109 19.21 8.85 -8.22
CA ASP A 109 19.93 10.12 -8.41
C ASP A 109 20.10 10.33 -9.92
N LYS A 110 19.05 10.85 -10.55
CA LYS A 110 18.91 10.96 -12.00
C LYS A 110 19.75 12.09 -12.58
N ASP A 111 19.83 13.22 -11.87
CA ASP A 111 20.48 14.44 -12.33
C ASP A 111 21.83 14.74 -11.64
N GLY A 112 22.24 13.92 -10.67
CA GLY A 112 23.45 14.11 -9.88
C GLY A 112 23.28 15.07 -8.70
N ASP A 113 22.05 15.51 -8.41
CA ASP A 113 21.70 16.28 -7.22
C ASP A 113 20.94 15.38 -6.23
N PRO A 114 21.44 15.16 -5.00
CA PRO A 114 20.77 14.29 -4.03
C PRO A 114 19.43 14.81 -3.50
N LYS A 115 18.99 16.03 -3.86
CA LYS A 115 17.73 16.62 -3.41
C LYS A 115 16.57 16.27 -4.34
N ILE A 116 15.41 16.01 -3.73
CA ILE A 116 14.16 15.74 -4.44
C ILE A 116 13.49 17.04 -4.84
N TYR A 117 13.00 17.11 -6.08
CA TYR A 117 12.26 18.26 -6.59
C TYR A 117 10.77 18.05 -6.33
N ILE A 118 10.17 18.89 -5.49
CA ILE A 118 8.72 18.91 -5.28
C ILE A 118 8.13 20.01 -6.15
N LEU A 119 7.27 19.66 -7.09
CA LEU A 119 6.48 20.60 -7.88
C LEU A 119 5.06 20.69 -7.30
N ILE A 120 4.69 21.87 -6.82
CA ILE A 120 3.32 22.19 -6.45
C ILE A 120 2.63 22.83 -7.65
N SER A 121 1.58 22.18 -8.16
CA SER A 121 0.81 22.63 -9.31
C SER A 121 -0.63 22.17 -9.19
N GLU A 122 -1.59 22.98 -9.64
CA GLU A 122 -2.98 22.52 -9.78
C GLU A 122 -3.03 21.37 -10.80
N LEU A 123 -3.52 20.20 -10.36
CA LEU A 123 -3.63 19.00 -11.19
C LEU A 123 -5.02 18.93 -11.82
N GLY A 124 -6.06 19.30 -11.05
CA GLY A 124 -7.46 19.30 -11.49
C GLY A 124 -8.12 17.92 -11.34
N GLU A 125 -9.22 17.72 -12.06
CA GLU A 125 -10.04 16.51 -11.95
C GLU A 125 -10.38 15.86 -13.29
N PHE A 126 -10.61 14.55 -13.29
CA PHE A 126 -11.18 13.80 -14.40
C PHE A 126 -12.46 13.08 -13.97
N ARG A 127 -13.60 13.43 -14.59
CA ARG A 127 -14.91 12.79 -14.30
C ARG A 127 -15.28 12.81 -12.81
N GLY A 128 -14.91 13.86 -12.08
CA GLY A 128 -15.15 14.00 -10.64
C GLY A 128 -14.12 13.33 -9.74
N HIS A 129 -13.06 12.73 -10.30
CA HIS A 129 -11.92 12.20 -9.55
C HIS A 129 -10.79 13.22 -9.57
N HIS A 130 -10.40 13.69 -8.39
CA HIS A 130 -9.27 14.61 -8.22
C HIS A 130 -7.97 13.81 -8.20
N PHE A 131 -6.87 14.44 -8.60
CA PHE A 131 -5.52 13.90 -8.45
C PHE A 131 -4.79 14.72 -7.40
N ASP A 132 -4.26 14.06 -6.39
CA ASP A 132 -3.71 14.72 -5.20
C ASP A 132 -2.17 14.82 -5.26
N GLY A 133 -1.55 13.94 -6.05
CA GLY A 133 -0.12 13.91 -6.33
C GLY A 133 0.23 12.82 -7.34
N PHE A 134 1.48 12.82 -7.80
CA PHE A 134 2.05 11.70 -8.56
C PHE A 134 3.59 11.77 -8.65
N PHE A 135 4.18 10.59 -8.80
CA PHE A 135 5.49 10.35 -9.37
C PHE A 135 5.35 9.98 -10.86
N ARG A 136 6.07 10.69 -11.73
CA ARG A 136 6.12 10.40 -13.18
C ARG A 136 7.39 9.62 -13.51
N TYR A 137 7.27 8.32 -13.75
CA TYR A 137 8.40 7.48 -14.18
C TYR A 137 9.12 8.03 -15.43
N LEU A 138 8.39 8.74 -16.31
CA LEU A 138 8.96 9.38 -17.50
C LEU A 138 10.11 10.33 -17.13
N ASP A 139 10.01 11.03 -15.99
CA ASP A 139 11.01 11.98 -15.51
C ASP A 139 12.32 11.32 -15.07
N GLN A 140 12.34 9.99 -14.95
CA GLN A 140 13.53 9.16 -14.72
C GLN A 140 14.18 8.66 -16.03
N THR A 141 13.56 8.92 -17.18
CA THR A 141 14.06 8.50 -18.50
C THR A 141 14.73 9.66 -19.25
N ASN A 142 15.32 9.39 -20.41
CA ASN A 142 15.85 10.42 -21.33
C ASN A 142 14.87 10.72 -22.49
N GLU A 143 13.62 10.29 -22.36
CA GLU A 143 12.61 10.45 -23.41
C GLU A 143 12.10 11.90 -23.51
N LYS A 144 11.41 12.20 -24.61
CA LYS A 144 10.81 13.52 -24.81
C LYS A 144 9.70 13.72 -23.78
N GLY A 145 9.67 14.88 -23.12
CA GLY A 145 8.69 15.18 -22.07
C GLY A 145 9.14 14.78 -20.67
N SER A 146 10.35 14.22 -20.54
CA SER A 146 11.03 13.98 -19.26
C SER A 146 11.67 15.26 -18.73
N ASN A 147 11.54 15.49 -17.43
CA ASN A 147 12.30 16.48 -16.69
C ASN A 147 13.74 16.05 -16.39
N GLN A 148 14.05 14.74 -16.47
CA GLN A 148 15.32 14.14 -16.08
C GLN A 148 15.69 14.50 -14.65
N LEU A 149 14.75 14.33 -13.71
CA LEU A 149 14.87 14.70 -12.30
C LEU A 149 14.26 13.63 -11.39
N ASP A 150 14.77 13.56 -10.17
CA ASP A 150 14.12 12.92 -9.03
C ASP A 150 13.06 13.88 -8.49
N MET A 151 11.85 13.78 -9.05
CA MET A 151 10.79 14.75 -8.78
C MET A 151 9.43 14.11 -8.49
N LEU A 152 8.67 14.81 -7.64
CA LEU A 152 7.30 14.49 -7.24
C LEU A 152 6.41 15.69 -7.50
N CYS A 153 5.16 15.44 -7.87
CA CYS A 153 4.15 16.48 -8.06
C CYS A 153 3.08 16.35 -6.97
N VAL A 154 2.65 17.48 -6.40
CA VAL A 154 1.59 17.54 -5.38
C VAL A 154 0.58 18.62 -5.80
N ASP A 155 -0.70 18.37 -5.59
CA ASP A 155 -1.76 19.31 -5.95
C ASP A 155 -1.63 20.64 -5.18
N ALA A 156 -1.93 21.75 -5.86
CA ALA A 156 -1.84 23.08 -5.27
C ALA A 156 -2.93 23.40 -4.25
N HIS A 157 -4.02 22.61 -4.17
CA HIS A 157 -5.11 22.84 -3.24
C HIS A 157 -4.78 22.26 -1.85
N ASP A 158 -4.42 23.13 -0.90
CA ASP A 158 -4.01 22.74 0.46
C ASP A 158 -2.81 21.76 0.48
N PRO A 159 -1.69 22.13 -0.18
CA PRO A 159 -0.58 21.24 -0.48
C PRO A 159 0.21 20.80 0.77
N ALA A 160 -0.02 21.49 1.89
CA ALA A 160 0.63 21.22 3.17
C ALA A 160 -0.34 20.64 4.22
N SER A 161 -1.57 20.29 3.84
CA SER A 161 -2.47 19.52 4.70
C SER A 161 -1.85 18.18 5.11
N GLU A 162 -2.32 17.60 6.22
CA GLU A 162 -1.85 16.26 6.62
C GLU A 162 -2.13 15.21 5.54
N TYR A 163 -3.22 15.38 4.77
CA TYR A 163 -3.53 14.52 3.64
C TYR A 163 -2.48 14.62 2.53
N HIS A 164 -2.19 15.83 2.04
CA HIS A 164 -1.19 16.03 0.97
C HIS A 164 0.24 15.73 1.43
N LEU A 165 0.56 15.88 2.72
CA LEU A 165 1.84 15.41 3.27
C LEU A 165 1.92 13.88 3.32
N GLY A 166 0.78 13.20 3.55
CA GLY A 166 0.65 11.76 3.38
C GLY A 166 0.87 11.35 1.92
N VAL A 167 0.19 12.00 0.98
CA VAL A 167 0.38 11.77 -0.47
C VAL A 167 1.85 12.01 -0.85
N LEU A 168 2.50 13.05 -0.35
CA LEU A 168 3.93 13.27 -0.61
C LEU A 168 4.81 12.10 -0.11
N ALA A 169 4.49 11.51 1.03
CA ALA A 169 5.19 10.30 1.51
C ALA A 169 4.91 9.08 0.62
N HIS A 170 3.68 8.93 0.15
CA HIS A 170 3.26 7.90 -0.81
C HIS A 170 4.06 8.01 -2.12
N GLU A 171 4.06 9.17 -2.75
CA GLU A 171 4.77 9.41 -4.02
C GLU A 171 6.29 9.29 -3.87
N PHE A 172 6.84 9.67 -2.72
CA PHE A 172 8.26 9.46 -2.45
C PHE A 172 8.61 7.97 -2.36
N GLN A 173 7.70 7.13 -1.87
CA GLN A 173 7.90 5.68 -1.89
C GLN A 173 7.95 5.15 -3.32
N HIS A 174 7.05 5.56 -4.22
CA HIS A 174 7.11 5.17 -5.63
C HIS A 174 8.47 5.51 -6.27
N LEU A 175 8.99 6.72 -6.00
CA LEU A 175 10.31 7.14 -6.49
C LEU A 175 11.44 6.26 -5.93
N ILE A 176 11.41 5.91 -4.64
CA ILE A 176 12.37 4.97 -4.04
C ILE A 176 12.23 3.59 -4.70
N HIS A 177 11.02 3.08 -4.84
CA HIS A 177 10.72 1.77 -5.43
C HIS A 177 11.29 1.67 -6.85
N TRP A 178 11.10 2.71 -7.67
CA TRP A 178 11.60 2.80 -9.04
C TRP A 178 13.11 2.55 -9.19
N ARG A 179 13.91 2.84 -8.15
CA ARG A 179 15.35 2.52 -8.14
C ARG A 179 15.61 1.02 -8.10
N TYR A 180 14.75 0.26 -7.42
CA TYR A 180 15.00 -1.12 -7.04
C TYR A 180 14.26 -2.12 -7.93
N ASP A 181 12.97 -1.87 -8.19
CA ASP A 181 12.17 -2.67 -9.11
C ASP A 181 11.21 -1.76 -9.90
N GLN A 182 11.33 -1.80 -11.23
CA GLN A 182 10.53 -0.99 -12.16
C GLN A 182 9.37 -1.77 -12.76
N GLU A 183 9.39 -3.10 -12.66
CA GLU A 183 8.42 -3.98 -13.30
C GLU A 183 7.38 -4.53 -12.31
N GLU A 184 7.51 -4.22 -11.01
CA GLU A 184 6.68 -4.73 -9.92
C GLU A 184 5.16 -4.60 -10.17
N GLU A 185 4.42 -5.61 -9.73
CA GLU A 185 2.97 -5.63 -9.78
C GLU A 185 2.36 -4.44 -9.01
N GLY A 186 1.37 -3.80 -9.62
CA GLY A 186 0.79 -2.57 -9.10
C GLY A 186 0.33 -2.66 -7.65
N TRP A 187 -0.29 -3.78 -7.23
CA TRP A 187 -0.74 -3.93 -5.85
C TRP A 187 0.41 -3.93 -4.82
N VAL A 188 1.59 -4.46 -5.16
CA VAL A 188 2.76 -4.39 -4.26
C VAL A 188 3.27 -2.96 -4.18
N ASN A 189 3.34 -2.29 -5.34
CA ASN A 189 3.80 -0.91 -5.44
C ASN A 189 2.91 0.04 -4.62
N GLU A 190 1.59 -0.09 -4.75
CA GLU A 190 0.63 0.67 -3.93
C GLU A 190 0.69 0.28 -2.46
N ALA A 191 0.82 -1.02 -2.13
CA ALA A 191 0.88 -1.48 -0.74
C ALA A 191 2.07 -0.90 0.03
N LEU A 192 3.25 -0.85 -0.59
CA LEU A 192 4.42 -0.22 0.03
C LEU A 192 4.28 1.30 0.13
N SER A 193 3.64 1.95 -0.86
CA SER A 193 3.40 3.41 -0.85
C SER A 193 2.40 3.83 0.23
N GLU A 194 1.30 3.08 0.38
CA GLU A 194 0.34 3.24 1.47
C GLU A 194 0.99 3.01 2.84
N LEU A 195 1.86 2.01 2.95
CA LEU A 195 2.63 1.78 4.18
C LEU A 195 3.51 2.98 4.53
N CYS A 196 4.12 3.65 3.54
CA CYS A 196 4.95 4.83 3.78
C CYS A 196 4.16 5.96 4.49
N MET A 197 2.89 6.15 4.13
CA MET A 197 2.00 7.09 4.80
C MET A 197 1.84 6.74 6.28
N ILE A 198 1.57 5.45 6.58
CA ILE A 198 1.41 4.95 7.95
C ILE A 198 2.71 5.08 8.76
N LEU A 199 3.87 4.75 8.18
CA LEU A 199 5.16 4.89 8.86
C LEU A 199 5.50 6.35 9.17
N CYS A 200 5.05 7.29 8.35
CA CYS A 200 5.14 8.73 8.63
C CYS A 200 4.04 9.22 9.58
N GLY A 201 3.08 8.38 9.96
CA GLY A 201 1.98 8.74 10.87
C GLY A 201 0.80 9.46 10.20
N TYR A 202 0.76 9.48 8.87
CA TYR A 202 -0.34 10.04 8.08
C TYR A 202 -1.39 8.95 7.79
N TYR A 203 -2.27 8.67 8.75
CA TYR A 203 -3.41 7.77 8.52
C TYR A 203 -4.61 8.53 7.91
N THR A 204 -4.45 9.01 6.70
CA THR A 204 -5.42 9.91 6.03
C THR A 204 -6.33 9.18 5.03
N ASP A 205 -5.94 7.99 4.57
CA ASP A 205 -6.68 7.17 3.59
C ASP A 205 -7.79 6.31 4.22
N LYS A 206 -8.35 6.78 5.34
CA LYS A 206 -9.42 6.09 6.08
C LYS A 206 -10.63 5.77 5.21
N ARG A 207 -10.99 6.64 4.26
CA ARG A 207 -12.11 6.39 3.35
C ARG A 207 -11.87 5.16 2.46
N HIS A 208 -10.64 4.94 2.01
CA HIS A 208 -10.28 3.74 1.23
C HIS A 208 -10.38 2.49 2.10
N VAL A 209 -9.87 2.56 3.34
CA VAL A 209 -10.00 1.48 4.34
C VAL A 209 -11.47 1.14 4.62
N GLU A 210 -12.31 2.14 4.91
CA GLU A 210 -13.73 1.93 5.17
C GLU A 210 -14.46 1.32 3.96
N THR A 211 -14.07 1.73 2.75
CA THR A 211 -14.67 1.19 1.52
C THR A 211 -14.30 -0.27 1.32
N PHE A 212 -13.04 -0.64 1.58
CA PHE A 212 -12.60 -2.02 1.52
C PHE A 212 -13.26 -2.88 2.59
N LEU A 213 -13.33 -2.43 3.85
CA LEU A 213 -13.98 -3.20 4.92
C LEU A 213 -15.48 -3.44 4.68
N LYS A 214 -16.15 -2.56 3.93
CA LYS A 214 -17.55 -2.76 3.50
C LYS A 214 -17.68 -3.74 2.32
N HIS A 215 -16.61 -3.97 1.57
CA HIS A 215 -16.57 -4.76 0.33
C HIS A 215 -15.22 -5.49 0.21
N THR A 216 -14.98 -6.46 1.10
CA THR A 216 -13.70 -7.18 1.19
C THR A 216 -13.47 -8.15 0.03
N ASP A 217 -14.48 -8.40 -0.81
CA ASP A 217 -14.33 -9.11 -2.08
C ASP A 217 -13.62 -8.26 -3.17
N ARG A 218 -13.25 -7.02 -2.88
CA ARG A 218 -12.28 -6.29 -3.72
C ARG A 218 -10.89 -6.90 -3.50
N PRO A 219 -10.30 -7.56 -4.50
CA PRO A 219 -9.12 -8.38 -4.28
C PRO A 219 -7.90 -7.54 -3.89
N LEU A 220 -7.07 -8.06 -2.98
CA LEU A 220 -5.75 -7.49 -2.70
C LEU A 220 -4.85 -7.58 -3.94
N VAL A 221 -4.79 -8.77 -4.54
CA VAL A 221 -4.00 -9.07 -5.74
C VAL A 221 -4.86 -8.77 -6.96
N ALA A 222 -4.95 -7.49 -7.31
CA ALA A 222 -5.81 -7.01 -8.40
C ALA A 222 -5.10 -7.07 -9.77
N PRO A 223 -5.83 -7.37 -10.87
CA PRO A 223 -5.25 -7.36 -12.21
C PRO A 223 -5.02 -5.93 -12.71
N GLY A 224 -3.80 -5.44 -12.53
CA GLY A 224 -3.34 -4.13 -13.00
C GLY A 224 -3.76 -2.96 -12.11
N HIS A 225 -3.10 -1.80 -12.30
CA HIS A 225 -3.22 -0.64 -11.40
C HIS A 225 -4.66 -0.11 -11.20
N GLY A 226 -5.49 -0.10 -12.25
CA GLY A 226 -6.84 0.48 -12.16
C GLY A 226 -7.85 -0.32 -11.32
N ALA A 227 -7.51 -1.56 -10.95
CA ALA A 227 -8.33 -2.42 -10.10
C ALA A 227 -7.82 -2.50 -8.66
N THR A 228 -6.66 -1.89 -8.36
CA THR A 228 -6.01 -1.94 -7.05
C THR A 228 -6.87 -1.25 -5.98
N SER A 229 -7.05 -1.93 -4.84
CA SER A 229 -7.72 -1.37 -3.68
C SER A 229 -6.70 -0.77 -2.72
N TYR A 230 -6.55 0.56 -2.73
CA TYR A 230 -5.70 1.31 -1.77
C TYR A 230 -5.97 0.93 -0.32
N GLY A 231 -7.26 0.73 0.04
CA GLY A 231 -7.65 0.30 1.39
C GLY A 231 -7.17 -1.11 1.73
N ALA A 232 -7.20 -2.05 0.78
CA ALA A 232 -6.65 -3.39 0.98
C ALA A 232 -5.12 -3.34 1.09
N CYS A 233 -4.47 -2.56 0.22
CA CYS A 233 -3.02 -2.37 0.15
C CYS A 233 -2.47 -1.77 1.46
N LEU A 234 -3.08 -0.69 1.96
CA LEU A 234 -2.75 -0.05 3.23
C LEU A 234 -2.86 -1.04 4.39
N LEU A 235 -4.00 -1.72 4.52
CA LEU A 235 -4.24 -2.68 5.59
C LEU A 235 -3.27 -3.88 5.50
N TRP A 236 -3.06 -4.44 4.31
CA TRP A 236 -2.17 -5.57 4.10
C TRP A 236 -0.73 -5.22 4.48
N ALA A 237 -0.16 -4.16 3.91
CA ALA A 237 1.23 -3.80 4.16
C ALA A 237 1.46 -3.37 5.62
N THR A 238 0.49 -2.70 6.24
CA THR A 238 0.58 -2.38 7.68
C THR A 238 0.58 -3.63 8.54
N TYR A 239 -0.29 -4.61 8.25
CA TYR A 239 -0.30 -5.88 8.95
C TYR A 239 1.03 -6.62 8.78
N VAL A 240 1.53 -6.71 7.54
CA VAL A 240 2.83 -7.32 7.23
C VAL A 240 3.97 -6.63 7.98
N TYR A 241 4.00 -5.30 8.03
CA TYR A 241 4.98 -4.53 8.80
C TYR A 241 4.90 -4.86 10.30
N ASP A 242 3.70 -4.92 10.88
CA ASP A 242 3.49 -5.23 12.30
C ASP A 242 3.92 -6.66 12.67
N ARG A 243 3.87 -7.58 11.70
CA ARG A 243 4.21 -9.00 11.84
C ARG A 243 5.69 -9.29 11.58
N LEU A 244 6.27 -8.74 10.52
CA LEU A 244 7.60 -9.08 10.02
C LEU A 244 8.65 -7.99 10.27
N GLY A 245 8.22 -6.76 10.55
CA GLY A 245 9.09 -5.64 10.91
C GLY A 245 9.78 -4.96 9.72
N PRO A 246 10.55 -3.88 10.00
CA PRO A 246 11.17 -3.03 8.98
C PRO A 246 12.23 -3.76 8.14
N GLU A 247 12.91 -4.76 8.70
CA GLU A 247 13.90 -5.54 7.95
C GLU A 247 13.27 -6.23 6.75
N PHE A 248 12.09 -6.83 6.94
CA PHE A 248 11.36 -7.46 5.84
C PHE A 248 10.93 -6.45 4.77
N ILE A 249 10.38 -5.31 5.16
CA ILE A 249 9.97 -4.26 4.22
C ILE A 249 11.14 -3.81 3.34
N GLY A 250 12.33 -3.67 3.94
CA GLY A 250 13.54 -3.36 3.20
C GLY A 250 13.93 -4.45 2.19
N TRP A 251 13.73 -5.73 2.51
CA TRP A 251 13.97 -6.80 1.52
C TRP A 251 12.89 -6.83 0.44
N TRP A 252 11.63 -6.63 0.81
CA TRP A 252 10.50 -6.71 -0.10
C TRP A 252 10.58 -5.67 -1.22
N VAL A 253 10.86 -4.41 -0.91
CA VAL A 253 11.01 -3.34 -1.93
C VAL A 253 12.22 -3.53 -2.85
N ARG A 254 13.16 -4.41 -2.50
CA ARG A 254 14.41 -4.66 -3.27
C ARG A 254 14.39 -5.98 -4.03
N GLU A 255 13.36 -6.79 -3.84
CA GLU A 255 13.26 -8.10 -4.46
C GLU A 255 12.79 -7.94 -5.91
N PRO A 256 13.59 -8.35 -6.91
CA PRO A 256 13.20 -8.24 -8.33
C PRO A 256 12.14 -9.29 -8.75
N GLY A 257 11.83 -10.26 -7.89
CA GLY A 257 10.68 -11.13 -8.09
C GLY A 257 9.37 -10.35 -8.01
N GLN A 258 8.40 -10.73 -8.83
CA GLN A 258 7.15 -9.99 -9.00
C GLN A 258 6.05 -10.54 -8.08
N GLY A 259 5.22 -9.64 -7.55
CA GLY A 259 3.99 -9.97 -6.82
C GLY A 259 4.22 -10.95 -5.67
N ILE A 260 3.36 -11.97 -5.60
CA ILE A 260 3.41 -13.01 -4.55
C ILE A 260 4.75 -13.74 -4.53
N LYS A 261 5.32 -14.01 -5.70
CA LYS A 261 6.61 -14.71 -5.80
C LYS A 261 7.72 -13.85 -5.21
N GLY A 262 7.74 -12.56 -5.53
CA GLY A 262 8.65 -11.58 -4.94
C GLY A 262 8.53 -11.52 -3.43
N PHE A 263 7.31 -11.41 -2.91
CA PHE A 263 7.05 -11.45 -1.48
C PHE A 263 7.65 -12.69 -0.79
N ASP A 264 7.39 -13.89 -1.33
CA ASP A 264 7.90 -15.15 -0.79
C ASP A 264 9.43 -15.27 -0.89
N ASP A 265 10.05 -14.68 -1.92
CA ASP A 265 11.50 -14.63 -2.05
C ASP A 265 12.11 -13.66 -1.03
N ALA A 266 11.52 -12.48 -0.84
CA ALA A 266 11.93 -11.50 0.17
C ALA A 266 11.93 -12.09 1.59
N ILE A 267 10.95 -12.93 1.94
CA ILE A 267 10.89 -13.59 3.26
C ILE A 267 12.17 -14.42 3.52
N LYS A 268 12.70 -15.10 2.49
CA LYS A 268 13.88 -15.97 2.63
C LYS A 268 15.14 -15.21 3.03
N HIS A 269 15.16 -13.89 2.84
CA HIS A 269 16.27 -13.02 3.20
C HIS A 269 16.22 -12.52 4.65
N THR A 270 15.14 -12.79 5.40
CA THR A 270 14.94 -12.29 6.77
C THR A 270 15.12 -13.38 7.82
N ALA A 271 15.18 -12.98 9.10
CA ALA A 271 15.11 -13.92 10.23
C ALA A 271 13.82 -14.76 10.24
N ALA A 272 12.70 -14.24 9.72
CA ALA A 272 11.46 -15.00 9.57
C ALA A 272 11.63 -16.16 8.57
N GLY A 273 12.49 -16.01 7.57
CA GLY A 273 12.93 -17.09 6.68
C GLY A 273 14.09 -17.93 7.25
N ALA A 274 14.97 -17.33 8.05
CA ALA A 274 16.17 -17.96 8.57
C ALA A 274 15.92 -18.65 9.93
N GLY A 275 15.55 -19.93 9.88
CA GLY A 275 15.53 -20.82 11.06
C GLY A 275 14.15 -21.09 11.65
N VAL A 276 13.11 -20.37 11.20
CA VAL A 276 11.71 -20.75 11.41
C VAL A 276 11.33 -21.76 10.33
N LYS A 277 10.79 -22.93 10.72
CA LYS A 277 10.35 -23.96 9.77
C LYS A 277 8.92 -24.42 10.08
N PRO A 278 7.98 -24.30 9.12
CA PRO A 278 8.13 -23.56 7.85
C PRO A 278 8.23 -22.04 8.09
N ALA A 279 8.95 -21.34 7.21
CA ALA A 279 8.85 -19.88 7.16
C ALA A 279 7.44 -19.48 6.71
N PRO A 280 6.88 -18.33 7.15
CA PRO A 280 5.62 -17.85 6.61
C PRO A 280 5.74 -17.65 5.10
N THR A 281 4.65 -17.89 4.39
CA THR A 281 4.47 -17.52 2.99
C THR A 281 3.46 -16.38 2.89
N PHE A 282 3.33 -15.77 1.70
CA PHE A 282 2.25 -14.85 1.38
C PHE A 282 0.89 -15.43 1.76
N ASN A 283 0.57 -16.65 1.30
CA ASN A 283 -0.71 -17.28 1.56
C ASN A 283 -0.97 -17.52 3.06
N SER A 284 0.03 -17.93 3.84
CA SER A 284 -0.18 -18.10 5.29
C SER A 284 -0.41 -16.77 5.99
N LEU A 285 0.28 -15.70 5.56
CA LEU A 285 0.08 -14.37 6.14
C LEU A 285 -1.26 -13.76 5.69
N PHE A 286 -1.71 -14.06 4.47
CA PHE A 286 -3.02 -13.68 3.97
C PHE A 286 -4.14 -14.35 4.77
N ALA A 287 -3.99 -15.63 5.10
CA ALA A 287 -4.89 -16.37 5.98
C ALA A 287 -4.93 -15.76 7.40
N ASP A 288 -3.78 -15.39 7.97
CA ASP A 288 -3.79 -14.68 9.25
C ASP A 288 -4.41 -13.26 9.13
N TRP A 289 -4.19 -12.58 8.01
CA TRP A 289 -4.70 -11.23 7.77
C TRP A 289 -6.22 -11.19 7.65
N MET A 290 -6.84 -12.16 6.97
CA MET A 290 -8.31 -12.24 6.90
C MET A 290 -8.94 -12.43 8.30
N VAL A 291 -8.27 -13.13 9.20
CA VAL A 291 -8.69 -13.24 10.61
C VAL A 291 -8.43 -11.93 11.36
N ALA A 292 -7.27 -11.28 11.14
CA ALA A 292 -6.90 -10.01 11.77
C ALA A 292 -7.86 -8.87 11.41
N LEU A 293 -8.38 -8.84 10.18
CA LEU A 293 -9.41 -7.88 9.77
C LEU A 293 -10.68 -8.02 10.63
N TYR A 294 -11.04 -9.24 11.01
CA TYR A 294 -12.25 -9.52 11.81
C TYR A 294 -12.03 -9.34 13.32
N ILE A 295 -10.99 -9.97 13.87
CA ILE A 295 -10.74 -10.03 15.32
C ILE A 295 -10.13 -8.71 15.83
N ASN A 296 -9.05 -8.25 15.18
CA ASN A 296 -8.25 -7.08 15.57
C ASN A 296 -8.04 -6.91 17.09
N ASP A 297 -7.59 -7.96 17.78
CA ASP A 297 -7.42 -7.98 19.24
C ASP A 297 -6.00 -8.47 19.62
N PRO A 298 -5.16 -7.62 20.23
CA PRO A 298 -3.79 -8.00 20.62
C PRO A 298 -3.73 -9.08 21.71
N GLY A 299 -4.84 -9.33 22.43
CA GLY A 299 -4.96 -10.39 23.43
C GLY A 299 -5.12 -11.78 22.82
N VAL A 300 -5.53 -11.88 21.56
CA VAL A 300 -5.75 -13.17 20.88
C VAL A 300 -4.46 -13.67 20.25
N GLN A 301 -4.11 -14.92 20.54
CA GLN A 301 -2.94 -15.64 19.99
C GLN A 301 -1.64 -14.80 19.98
N ASN A 302 -1.35 -14.12 21.10
CA ASN A 302 -0.17 -13.26 21.28
C ASN A 302 -0.08 -12.12 20.25
N GLY A 303 -1.22 -11.55 19.86
CA GLY A 303 -1.32 -10.43 18.92
C GLY A 303 -1.03 -10.83 17.48
N LEU A 304 -1.27 -12.09 17.12
CA LEU A 304 -1.22 -12.55 15.73
C LEU A 304 -2.25 -11.80 14.88
N TYR A 305 -3.48 -11.65 15.38
CA TYR A 305 -4.61 -11.11 14.64
C TYR A 305 -4.93 -9.66 15.01
N ALA A 306 -3.90 -8.82 15.13
CA ALA A 306 -4.06 -7.43 15.54
C ALA A 306 -3.13 -6.48 14.79
N TYR A 307 -3.65 -5.29 14.49
CA TYR A 307 -2.84 -4.15 14.07
C TYR A 307 -2.18 -3.49 15.29
N LYS A 308 -0.91 -3.14 15.16
CA LYS A 308 -0.13 -2.37 16.14
C LYS A 308 0.07 -0.93 15.67
N SER A 309 0.23 -0.73 14.36
CA SER A 309 0.55 0.57 13.76
C SER A 309 -0.68 1.39 13.34
N LEU A 310 -1.88 0.81 13.36
CA LEU A 310 -3.14 1.54 13.13
C LEU A 310 -4.30 0.97 13.94
N SER A 311 -5.42 1.69 13.94
CA SER A 311 -6.69 1.22 14.48
C SER A 311 -7.72 1.12 13.37
N LEU A 312 -8.38 -0.03 13.24
CA LEU A 312 -9.47 -0.20 12.29
C LEU A 312 -10.69 0.65 12.71
N PRO A 313 -11.39 1.30 11.76
CA PRO A 313 -12.59 2.05 12.07
C PRO A 313 -13.77 1.14 12.49
N PHE A 314 -13.82 -0.07 11.94
CA PHE A 314 -14.79 -1.13 12.25
C PHE A 314 -14.29 -2.47 11.66
N GLY A 315 -14.92 -3.59 12.02
CA GLY A 315 -14.66 -4.91 11.40
C GLY A 315 -15.36 -5.08 10.05
N PRO A 316 -14.93 -6.04 9.21
CA PRO A 316 -15.46 -6.22 7.87
C PRO A 316 -16.96 -6.53 7.86
N PHE A 317 -17.61 -6.18 6.76
CA PHE A 317 -19.01 -6.55 6.54
C PHE A 317 -19.15 -8.07 6.60
N CYS A 318 -20.14 -8.55 7.38
CA CYS A 318 -20.46 -9.96 7.52
C CYS A 318 -21.90 -10.20 7.12
N GLU A 319 -22.15 -11.25 6.34
CA GLU A 319 -23.50 -11.74 6.09
C GLU A 319 -23.97 -12.60 7.27
N ASP A 320 -25.14 -12.29 7.82
CA ASP A 320 -25.68 -12.97 8.99
C ASP A 320 -26.55 -14.19 8.66
N VAL A 321 -26.25 -15.31 9.31
CA VAL A 321 -27.01 -16.56 9.27
C VAL A 321 -27.68 -16.79 10.61
N THR A 322 -29.00 -16.59 10.62
CA THR A 322 -29.83 -16.65 11.85
C THR A 322 -30.90 -17.74 11.83
N SER A 323 -31.04 -18.48 10.71
CA SER A 323 -32.02 -19.55 10.55
C SER A 323 -31.38 -20.79 9.93
N TYR A 324 -31.74 -21.97 10.43
CA TYR A 324 -31.18 -23.27 10.03
C TYR A 324 -32.29 -24.29 9.69
N PRO A 325 -32.05 -25.22 8.75
CA PRO A 325 -30.86 -25.32 7.90
C PRO A 325 -30.75 -24.13 6.95
N SER A 326 -29.53 -23.77 6.57
CA SER A 326 -29.28 -22.74 5.55
C SER A 326 -28.46 -23.31 4.41
N GLU A 327 -28.79 -22.92 3.19
CA GLU A 327 -28.06 -23.27 1.98
C GLU A 327 -27.79 -21.98 1.20
N ARG A 328 -26.55 -21.79 0.75
CA ARG A 328 -26.11 -20.55 0.09
C ARG A 328 -25.15 -20.88 -1.05
N GLU A 329 -25.38 -20.26 -2.19
CA GLU A 329 -24.44 -20.17 -3.30
C GLU A 329 -23.95 -18.72 -3.37
N ALA A 330 -22.63 -18.54 -3.44
CA ALA A 330 -21.97 -17.24 -3.48
C ALA A 330 -20.74 -17.30 -4.40
N GLU A 331 -20.17 -16.14 -4.68
CA GLU A 331 -19.02 -15.97 -5.56
C GLU A 331 -18.00 -15.07 -4.87
N VAL A 332 -16.72 -15.47 -4.87
CA VAL A 332 -15.63 -14.70 -4.28
C VAL A 332 -14.49 -14.53 -5.29
N SER A 333 -13.97 -13.33 -5.40
CA SER A 333 -12.79 -12.99 -6.19
C SER A 333 -11.54 -13.62 -5.57
N GLY A 334 -10.60 -14.01 -6.40
CA GLY A 334 -9.27 -14.44 -5.99
C GLY A 334 -8.57 -13.39 -5.12
N TYR A 335 -8.14 -13.76 -3.92
CA TYR A 335 -7.65 -12.83 -2.89
C TYR A 335 -8.64 -11.70 -2.50
N GLY A 336 -9.93 -11.86 -2.79
CA GLY A 336 -11.04 -11.22 -2.11
C GLY A 336 -11.50 -12.07 -0.92
N ILE A 337 -12.31 -11.52 -0.02
CA ILE A 337 -12.75 -12.21 1.20
C ILE A 337 -14.24 -11.97 1.44
N ASP A 338 -14.97 -13.07 1.62
CA ASP A 338 -16.35 -13.06 2.12
C ASP A 338 -16.38 -13.47 3.59
N TYR A 339 -17.14 -12.77 4.42
CA TYR A 339 -17.35 -13.11 5.83
C TYR A 339 -18.80 -13.49 6.07
N ILE A 340 -19.02 -14.69 6.60
CA ILE A 340 -20.34 -15.23 6.92
C ILE A 340 -20.40 -15.54 8.40
N ARG A 341 -21.33 -14.92 9.11
CA ARG A 341 -21.48 -15.07 10.56
C ARG A 341 -22.67 -15.96 10.90
N PHE A 342 -22.40 -17.01 11.66
CA PHE A 342 -23.36 -17.98 12.14
C PHE A 342 -23.60 -17.78 13.63
N SER A 343 -24.89 -17.75 14.01
CA SER A 343 -25.29 -17.79 15.42
C SER A 343 -25.33 -19.24 15.91
N LEU A 344 -24.55 -19.58 16.95
CA LEU A 344 -24.56 -20.89 17.59
C LEU A 344 -25.12 -20.76 19.03
N PRO A 345 -26.30 -21.34 19.31
CA PRO A 345 -26.90 -21.31 20.64
C PRO A 345 -25.99 -21.85 21.74
N ALA A 346 -26.34 -21.54 23.00
CA ALA A 346 -25.56 -21.93 24.18
C ALA A 346 -25.31 -23.44 24.31
N ALA A 347 -26.21 -24.26 23.75
CA ALA A 347 -26.05 -25.69 23.62
C ALA A 347 -26.41 -26.13 22.19
N GLY A 348 -25.56 -26.94 21.58
CA GLY A 348 -25.79 -27.51 20.27
C GLY A 348 -24.50 -27.64 19.47
N ARG A 349 -24.64 -28.16 18.25
CA ARG A 349 -23.57 -28.35 17.29
C ARG A 349 -23.94 -27.71 15.97
N LEU A 350 -23.04 -26.88 15.46
CA LEU A 350 -23.13 -26.30 14.12
C LEU A 350 -22.28 -27.14 13.17
N GLY A 351 -22.93 -27.75 12.18
CA GLY A 351 -22.27 -28.36 11.04
C GLY A 351 -22.29 -27.43 9.85
N ILE A 352 -21.15 -27.22 9.20
CA ILE A 352 -21.00 -26.43 7.97
C ILE A 352 -20.28 -27.30 6.94
N ILE A 353 -20.89 -27.45 5.77
CA ILE A 353 -20.28 -28.07 4.59
C ILE A 353 -20.03 -26.96 3.59
N ALA A 354 -18.78 -26.79 3.21
CA ALA A 354 -18.37 -25.88 2.15
C ALA A 354 -17.88 -26.65 0.93
N GLU A 355 -18.34 -26.27 -0.25
CA GLU A 355 -17.94 -26.86 -1.53
C GLU A 355 -17.59 -25.71 -2.50
N GLY A 356 -16.44 -25.76 -3.17
CA GLY A 356 -15.98 -24.69 -4.07
C GLY A 356 -15.51 -25.20 -5.43
N ASP A 357 -15.66 -24.36 -6.45
CA ASP A 357 -15.26 -24.70 -7.82
C ASP A 357 -13.72 -24.75 -7.98
N SER A 358 -12.95 -24.03 -7.15
CA SER A 358 -11.47 -23.97 -7.17
C SER A 358 -10.81 -24.85 -6.09
N PRO A 359 -9.71 -25.57 -6.42
CA PRO A 359 -8.88 -26.24 -5.40
C PRO A 359 -8.12 -25.26 -4.50
N GLY A 360 -8.05 -23.97 -4.86
CA GLY A 360 -7.45 -22.90 -4.06
C GLY A 360 -8.38 -22.30 -3.02
N LEU A 361 -9.60 -22.84 -2.84
CA LEU A 361 -10.51 -22.40 -1.79
C LEU A 361 -9.85 -22.53 -0.42
N LEU A 362 -9.86 -21.43 0.34
CA LEU A 362 -9.40 -21.34 1.71
C LEU A 362 -10.55 -20.83 2.58
N ILE A 363 -10.75 -21.48 3.72
CA ILE A 363 -11.76 -21.15 4.71
C ILE A 363 -11.12 -21.05 6.08
N GLU A 364 -11.24 -19.88 6.70
CA GLU A 364 -10.91 -19.68 8.11
C GLU A 364 -12.19 -19.69 8.94
N VAL A 365 -12.22 -20.54 9.96
CA VAL A 365 -13.33 -20.61 10.91
C VAL A 365 -12.89 -19.96 12.21
N ILE A 366 -13.53 -18.85 12.53
CA ILE A 366 -13.24 -18.00 13.68
C ILE A 366 -14.35 -18.22 14.71
N GLU A 367 -14.07 -18.97 15.76
CA GLU A 367 -14.96 -19.13 16.90
C GLU A 367 -14.63 -18.07 17.94
N THR A 368 -15.47 -17.05 18.11
CA THR A 368 -15.32 -16.07 19.18
C THR A 368 -16.25 -16.40 20.34
N ASN A 369 -15.76 -16.11 21.55
CA ASN A 369 -16.60 -16.06 22.73
C ASN A 369 -16.75 -14.61 23.18
N LYS A 370 -17.99 -14.11 23.19
CA LYS A 370 -18.28 -12.71 23.54
C LYS A 370 -17.97 -12.37 24.99
N GLU A 371 -17.93 -13.37 25.86
CA GLU A 371 -17.64 -13.17 27.29
C GLU A 371 -16.14 -13.31 27.61
N ASP A 372 -15.39 -14.08 26.81
CA ASP A 372 -13.96 -14.28 26.98
C ASP A 372 -13.22 -14.40 25.63
N PRO A 373 -12.70 -13.29 25.09
CA PRO A 373 -11.93 -13.29 23.84
C PRO A 373 -10.70 -14.21 23.85
N SER A 374 -10.16 -14.57 25.02
CA SER A 374 -9.04 -15.51 25.12
C SER A 374 -9.40 -16.94 24.69
N LEU A 375 -10.69 -17.25 24.62
CA LEU A 375 -11.22 -18.52 24.12
C LEU A 375 -11.37 -18.53 22.59
N THR A 376 -10.97 -17.46 21.90
CA THR A 376 -11.05 -17.40 20.43
C THR A 376 -10.23 -18.53 19.81
N ARG A 377 -10.88 -19.33 18.95
CA ARG A 377 -10.24 -20.40 18.19
C ARG A 377 -10.33 -20.08 16.70
N VAL A 378 -9.27 -20.45 16.00
CA VAL A 378 -9.17 -20.29 14.55
C VAL A 378 -8.76 -21.63 13.98
N SER A 379 -9.46 -22.08 12.94
CA SER A 379 -9.12 -23.29 12.21
C SER A 379 -9.21 -23.08 10.71
N GLU A 380 -8.15 -23.49 10.03
CA GLU A 380 -8.00 -23.37 8.59
C GLU A 380 -8.47 -24.64 7.87
N HIS A 381 -9.17 -24.47 6.74
CA HIS A 381 -9.55 -25.53 5.83
C HIS A 381 -9.22 -25.13 4.39
N GLN A 382 -8.48 -25.98 3.67
CA GLN A 382 -8.10 -25.74 2.28
C GLN A 382 -8.56 -26.88 1.36
N GLY A 383 -8.89 -26.52 0.12
CA GLY A 383 -9.32 -27.45 -0.92
C GLY A 383 -10.80 -27.32 -1.27
N LYS A 384 -11.24 -28.10 -2.27
CA LYS A 384 -12.58 -27.97 -2.86
C LYS A 384 -13.73 -28.26 -1.91
N GLU A 385 -13.48 -28.95 -0.81
CA GLU A 385 -14.51 -29.33 0.15
C GLU A 385 -13.97 -29.20 1.58
N ALA A 386 -14.78 -28.62 2.46
CA ALA A 386 -14.52 -28.56 3.89
C ALA A 386 -15.76 -29.01 4.67
N ASN A 387 -15.55 -29.90 5.63
CA ASN A 387 -16.57 -30.32 6.59
C ASN A 387 -16.16 -29.80 7.97
N ILE A 388 -16.90 -28.82 8.45
CA ILE A 388 -16.61 -28.06 9.66
C ILE A 388 -17.67 -28.44 10.70
N LEU A 389 -17.23 -28.75 11.91
CA LEU A 389 -18.08 -29.04 13.05
C LEU A 389 -17.66 -28.18 14.23
N VAL A 390 -18.59 -27.34 14.72
CA VAL A 390 -18.36 -26.48 15.87
C VAL A 390 -19.33 -26.85 16.98
N ASP A 391 -18.78 -27.27 18.12
CA ASP A 391 -19.54 -27.64 19.30
C ASP A 391 -19.69 -26.47 20.29
N ASN A 392 -20.89 -26.29 20.84
CA ASN A 392 -21.12 -25.51 22.04
C ASN A 392 -21.76 -26.39 23.12
N ASN A 393 -20.97 -26.78 24.13
CA ASN A 393 -21.33 -27.81 25.10
C ASN A 393 -22.13 -27.29 26.31
N GLY A 394 -22.93 -26.22 26.18
CA GLY A 394 -23.74 -25.72 27.30
C GLY A 394 -22.92 -25.14 28.46
N GLY A 395 -21.70 -24.68 28.18
CA GLY A 395 -20.78 -24.15 29.18
C GLY A 395 -21.24 -22.81 29.77
N ILE A 396 -20.49 -22.31 30.76
CA ILE A 396 -20.78 -21.06 31.50
C ILE A 396 -20.81 -19.81 30.58
N TYR A 397 -20.34 -19.95 29.34
CA TYR A 397 -19.97 -18.85 28.45
C TYR A 397 -20.98 -18.53 27.32
N GLY A 398 -22.25 -18.92 27.48
CA GLY A 398 -23.36 -18.45 26.65
C GLY A 398 -23.30 -18.84 25.15
N GLU A 399 -23.87 -17.98 24.31
CA GLU A 399 -23.89 -18.13 22.84
C GLU A 399 -22.49 -17.93 22.25
N LYS A 400 -22.13 -18.75 21.27
CA LYS A 400 -20.90 -18.60 20.48
C LYS A 400 -21.22 -17.91 19.17
N GLU A 401 -20.29 -17.08 18.72
CA GLU A 401 -20.31 -16.52 17.39
C GLU A 401 -19.26 -17.27 16.56
N VAL A 402 -19.70 -17.79 15.42
CA VAL A 402 -18.84 -18.53 14.49
C VAL A 402 -18.82 -17.76 13.19
N VAL A 403 -17.65 -17.25 12.80
CA VAL A 403 -17.47 -16.60 11.50
C VAL A 403 -16.68 -17.50 10.59
N VAL A 404 -17.18 -17.67 9.38
CA VAL A 404 -16.50 -18.35 8.29
C VAL A 404 -16.06 -17.28 7.32
N ALA A 405 -14.74 -17.10 7.21
CA ALA A 405 -14.14 -16.21 6.23
C ALA A 405 -13.65 -17.06 5.05
N VAL A 406 -14.08 -16.72 3.83
CA VAL A 406 -13.88 -17.52 2.61
C VAL A 406 -13.07 -16.71 1.60
N THR A 407 -12.09 -17.33 0.97
CA THR A 407 -11.28 -16.75 -0.10
C THR A 407 -10.81 -17.82 -1.07
N VAL A 408 -10.20 -17.41 -2.19
CA VAL A 408 -9.47 -18.31 -3.11
C VAL A 408 -8.04 -17.80 -3.25
N LEU A 409 -7.08 -18.68 -2.97
CA LEU A 409 -5.62 -18.42 -2.98
C LEU A 409 -5.01 -18.45 -4.39
N GLU A 410 -5.67 -17.81 -5.35
CA GLU A 410 -5.16 -17.57 -6.69
C GLU A 410 -5.81 -16.31 -7.26
N ALA A 411 -5.11 -15.56 -8.13
CA ALA A 411 -5.72 -14.43 -8.81
C ALA A 411 -6.71 -14.94 -9.86
N THR A 412 -7.90 -14.36 -9.92
CA THR A 412 -8.98 -14.84 -10.80
C THR A 412 -9.48 -13.72 -11.71
N GLU A 413 -9.70 -13.99 -12.99
CA GLU A 413 -10.34 -13.02 -13.90
C GLU A 413 -11.82 -12.77 -13.56
N LYS A 414 -12.47 -13.76 -12.94
CA LYS A 414 -13.86 -13.71 -12.49
C LYS A 414 -13.98 -14.35 -11.12
N PRO A 415 -14.92 -13.89 -10.28
CA PRO A 415 -15.24 -14.55 -9.02
C PRO A 415 -15.49 -16.05 -9.20
N VAL A 416 -15.07 -16.83 -8.20
CA VAL A 416 -15.20 -18.29 -8.14
C VAL A 416 -16.38 -18.63 -7.26
N ARG A 417 -17.24 -19.54 -7.75
CA ARG A 417 -18.39 -20.00 -6.99
C ARG A 417 -17.99 -20.92 -5.85
N TYR A 418 -18.67 -20.74 -4.72
CA TYR A 418 -18.66 -21.66 -3.61
C TYR A 418 -20.06 -21.77 -3.00
N HIS A 419 -20.24 -22.83 -2.24
CA HIS A 419 -21.52 -23.22 -1.69
C HIS A 419 -21.36 -23.57 -0.20
N LEU A 420 -22.23 -23.02 0.64
CA LEU A 420 -22.26 -23.30 2.08
C LEU A 420 -23.61 -23.91 2.48
N LYS A 421 -23.56 -25.09 3.10
CA LYS A 421 -24.69 -25.71 3.81
C LYS A 421 -24.41 -25.65 5.29
N ALA A 422 -25.34 -25.15 6.09
CA ALA A 422 -25.22 -25.13 7.54
C ALA A 422 -26.44 -25.75 8.22
N THR A 423 -26.19 -26.57 9.24
CA THR A 423 -27.21 -27.28 10.02
C THR A 423 -26.91 -27.17 11.50
N LEU A 424 -27.95 -26.96 12.33
CA LEU A 424 -27.85 -27.06 13.78
C LEU A 424 -28.39 -28.41 14.25
N GLU A 425 -27.57 -29.13 15.02
CA GLU A 425 -27.99 -30.29 15.82
C GLU A 425 -28.13 -29.84 17.29
N GLN A 426 -29.20 -30.25 17.96
CA GLN A 426 -29.46 -29.96 19.37
C GLN A 426 -28.92 -31.07 20.29
#